data_AF-A0A5A5S100-F1
#
_entry.id   AF-A0A5A5S100-F1
#
_cell.length_a   1.000
_cell.length_b   1.000
_cell.length_c   1.000
_cell.angle_alpha   90.00
_cell.angle_beta   90.00
_cell.angle_gamma   90.00
#
_symmetry.space_group_name_H-M   'P 1'
#
loop_
_entity.id
_entity.type
_entity.pdbx_description
1 polymer ?
#
loop_
_entity_poly.entity_id
_entity_poly.type
_entity_poly.pdbx_seq_one_letter_code
_entity_poly.pdbx_strand_id
1 'polypeptide(L)'
;MISSALLLATAQTIPWNLSVGITMTLANLVAFVIGYFAIQNTGAGPALPLPQLASKKSFGLPELLATMSFGHILGAGLVLGLSNAGIL
;
A
#
# COMPACT_ATOMS: atom_id res chain seq x y z
N MET A 1 14.10 -33.35 2.10
CA MET A 1 12.91 -32.73 1.47
C MET A 1 12.49 -31.42 2.14
N ILE A 2 12.60 -31.28 3.47
CA ILE A 2 12.27 -30.02 4.19
C ILE A 2 13.23 -28.88 3.82
N SER A 3 14.53 -29.17 3.65
CA SER A 3 15.53 -28.13 3.32
C SER A 3 15.28 -27.44 1.98
N SER A 4 14.79 -28.16 0.97
CA SER A 4 14.47 -27.57 -0.35
C SER A 4 13.26 -26.64 -0.30
N ALA A 5 12.25 -26.94 0.52
CA ALA A 5 11.10 -26.06 0.74
C ALA A 5 11.49 -24.78 1.48
N LEU A 6 12.42 -24.87 2.43
CA LEU A 6 12.97 -23.71 3.15
C LEU A 6 13.81 -22.80 2.25
N LEU A 7 14.56 -23.36 1.29
CA LEU A 7 15.28 -22.57 0.29
C LEU A 7 14.32 -21.82 -0.65
N LEU A 8 13.18 -22.40 -1.00
CA LEU A 8 12.16 -21.76 -1.84
C LEU A 8 11.36 -20.68 -1.08
N ALA A 9 11.32 -20.75 0.25
CA ALA A 9 10.70 -19.75 1.11
C ALA A 9 11.62 -18.55 1.40
N THR A 10 12.86 -18.53 0.88
CA THR A 10 13.75 -17.38 1.04
C THR A 10 13.23 -16.22 0.18
N ALA A 11 12.69 -15.19 0.84
CA ALA A 11 12.29 -13.98 0.15
C ALA A 11 13.52 -13.35 -0.51
N GLN A 12 13.49 -13.22 -1.84
CA GLN A 12 14.48 -12.43 -2.58
C GLN A 12 14.36 -10.97 -2.13
N THR A 13 15.31 -10.52 -1.31
CA THR A 13 15.37 -9.12 -0.87
C THR A 13 16.20 -8.32 -1.87
N ILE A 14 15.52 -7.54 -2.71
CA ILE A 14 16.19 -6.62 -3.65
C ILE A 14 16.68 -5.41 -2.85
N PRO A 15 17.89 -4.89 -3.09
CA PRO A 15 18.27 -3.59 -2.57
C PRO A 15 17.26 -2.51 -2.98
N TRP A 16 17.05 -1.52 -2.11
CA TRP A 16 16.09 -0.46 -2.38
C TRP A 16 16.48 0.29 -3.67
N ASN A 17 15.55 0.35 -4.63
CA ASN A 17 15.73 0.97 -5.94
C ASN A 17 14.52 1.83 -6.28
N LEU A 18 14.66 2.75 -7.25
CA LEU A 18 13.59 3.62 -7.73
C LEU A 18 12.37 2.84 -8.21
N SER A 19 12.56 1.67 -8.83
CA SER A 19 11.47 0.77 -9.24
C SER A 19 10.62 0.28 -8.05
N VAL A 20 11.25 -0.04 -6.92
CA VAL A 20 10.57 -0.42 -5.68
C VAL A 20 9.76 0.77 -5.14
N GLY A 21 10.35 1.97 -5.16
CA GLY A 21 9.68 3.21 -4.77
C GLY A 21 8.42 3.49 -5.60
N ILE A 22 8.53 3.43 -6.93
CA ILE A 22 7.40 3.64 -7.85
C ILE A 22 6.29 2.61 -7.58
N THR A 23 6.68 1.34 -7.41
CA THR A 23 5.76 0.24 -7.13
C THR A 23 4.99 0.48 -5.81
N MET A 24 5.69 0.95 -4.78
CA MET A 24 5.09 1.30 -3.49
C MET A 24 4.14 2.50 -3.59
N THR A 25 4.50 3.53 -4.36
CA THR A 25 3.61 4.69 -4.61
C THR A 25 2.34 4.26 -5.35
N LEU A 26 2.46 3.35 -6.31
CA LEU A 26 1.32 2.81 -7.07
C LEU A 26 0.38 2.00 -6.16
N ALA A 27 0.94 1.17 -5.28
CA ALA A 27 0.16 0.42 -4.29
C ALA A 27 -0.57 1.36 -3.31
N ASN A 28 0.08 2.43 -2.84
CA ASN A 28 -0.54 3.46 -2.01
C ASN A 28 -1.68 4.19 -2.75
N LEU A 29 -1.52 4.50 -4.04
CA LEU A 29 -2.57 5.13 -4.84
C LEU A 29 -3.79 4.20 -5.01
N VAL A 30 -3.56 2.91 -5.26
CA VAL A 30 -4.64 1.91 -5.34
C VAL A 30 -5.36 1.78 -4.01
N ALA A 31 -4.63 1.69 -2.90
CA ALA A 31 -5.20 1.64 -1.55
C ALA A 31 -5.99 2.91 -1.20
N PHE A 32 -5.52 4.08 -1.64
CA PHE A 32 -6.25 5.34 -1.48
C PHE A 32 -7.59 5.31 -2.20
N VAL A 33 -7.63 4.87 -3.47
CA VAL A 33 -8.87 4.73 -4.24
C VAL A 33 -9.83 3.74 -3.58
N ILE A 34 -9.32 2.57 -3.16
CA ILE A 34 -10.14 1.56 -2.48
C ILE A 34 -10.70 2.12 -1.18
N GLY A 35 -9.88 2.76 -0.34
CA GLY A 35 -10.35 3.37 0.90
C GLY A 35 -11.37 4.47 0.67
N TYR A 36 -11.19 5.27 -0.39
CA TYR A 36 -12.14 6.31 -0.75
C TYR A 36 -13.55 5.76 -1.03
N PHE A 37 -13.65 4.63 -1.75
CA PHE A 37 -14.93 3.97 -2.03
C PHE A 37 -15.44 3.07 -0.90
N ALA A 38 -14.54 2.45 -0.13
CA ALA A 38 -14.89 1.44 0.87
C ALA A 38 -15.20 2.02 2.26
N ILE A 39 -14.65 3.19 2.61
CA ILE A 39 -14.94 3.81 3.91
C ILE A 39 -16.41 4.23 3.91
N GLN A 40 -17.24 3.65 4.78
CA GLN A 40 -18.67 4.00 4.89
C GLN A 40 -18.90 5.13 5.90
N ASN A 41 -18.16 5.12 7.02
CA ASN A 41 -18.26 6.14 8.06
C ASN A 41 -17.05 7.08 7.97
N THR A 42 -17.24 8.25 7.33
CA THR A 42 -16.17 9.22 7.12
C THR A 42 -16.27 10.39 8.07
N GLY A 43 -15.13 10.84 8.62
CA GLY A 43 -15.04 12.03 9.46
C GLY A 43 -14.90 11.75 10.97
N ALA A 44 -14.44 10.56 11.37
CA ALA A 44 -14.21 10.24 12.79
C ALA A 44 -13.00 10.96 13.43
N GLY A 45 -12.40 11.94 12.75
CA GLY A 45 -11.24 12.68 13.25
C GLY A 45 -11.14 14.08 12.66
N PRO A 46 -10.18 14.90 13.15
CA PRO A 46 -9.99 16.26 12.70
C PRO A 46 -9.91 16.33 11.17
N ALA A 47 -10.78 17.15 10.57
CA ALA A 47 -10.79 17.34 9.13
C ALA A 47 -9.43 17.92 8.70
N LEU A 48 -8.71 17.19 7.85
CA LEU A 48 -7.51 17.73 7.23
C LEU A 48 -7.91 18.89 6.31
N PRO A 49 -7.20 20.04 6.33
CA PRO A 49 -7.34 21.10 5.35
C PRO A 49 -6.69 20.68 4.01
N LEU A 50 -7.03 19.48 3.52
CA LEU A 50 -6.67 19.03 2.19
C LEU A 50 -7.72 19.57 1.20
N PRO A 51 -7.31 20.03 0.01
CA PRO A 51 -8.25 20.43 -1.03
C PRO A 51 -9.15 19.22 -1.30
N GLN A 52 -10.46 19.43 -1.22
CA GLN A 52 -11.48 18.40 -1.38
C GLN A 52 -11.31 17.71 -2.74
N LEU A 53 -10.55 16.61 -2.77
CA LEU A 53 -10.34 15.86 -3.99
C LEU A 53 -11.64 15.08 -4.28
N ALA A 54 -12.33 15.54 -5.33
CA ALA A 54 -13.43 14.92 -6.05
C ALA A 54 -14.78 14.68 -5.35
N SER A 55 -14.89 14.51 -4.03
CA SER A 55 -16.21 14.38 -3.36
C SER A 55 -16.23 15.12 -2.04
N LYS A 56 -17.39 15.71 -1.76
CA LYS A 56 -17.77 16.32 -0.48
C LYS A 56 -17.86 15.28 0.64
N LYS A 57 -16.72 14.67 1.01
CA LYS A 57 -16.58 13.78 2.16
C LYS A 57 -15.42 14.29 2.99
N SER A 58 -15.63 14.47 4.29
CA SER A 58 -14.61 14.99 5.20
C SER A 58 -13.52 13.92 5.41
N PHE A 59 -12.58 13.81 4.47
CA PHE A 59 -11.49 12.84 4.58
C PHE A 59 -10.64 13.19 5.81
N GLY A 60 -10.75 12.38 6.86
CA GLY A 60 -10.10 12.64 8.13
C GLY A 60 -8.62 12.23 8.11
N LEU A 61 -7.83 12.80 9.03
CA LEU A 61 -6.48 12.29 9.35
C LEU A 61 -6.44 10.75 9.57
N PRO A 62 -7.38 10.14 10.31
CA PRO A 62 -7.37 8.69 10.50
C PRO A 62 -7.59 7.89 9.20
N GLU A 63 -8.30 8.45 8.22
CA GLU A 63 -8.61 7.76 6.96
C GLU A 63 -7.44 7.81 5.99
N LEU A 64 -6.74 8.94 5.93
CA LEU A 64 -5.48 9.04 5.19
C LEU A 64 -4.43 8.09 5.78
N LEU A 65 -4.33 8.05 7.11
CA LEU A 65 -3.38 7.17 7.78
C LEU A 65 -3.75 5.68 7.58
N ALA A 66 -5.04 5.34 7.64
CA ALA A 66 -5.51 3.97 7.42
C ALA A 66 -5.25 3.51 5.98
N THR A 67 -5.58 4.34 4.98
CA THR A 67 -5.35 4.02 3.57
C THR A 67 -3.87 3.93 3.23
N MET A 68 -3.02 4.81 3.76
CA MET A 68 -1.57 4.73 3.59
C MET A 68 -0.98 3.50 4.28
N SER A 69 -1.43 3.17 5.49
CA SER A 69 -0.98 1.95 6.20
C SER A 69 -1.35 0.69 5.42
N PHE A 70 -2.58 0.61 4.91
CA PHE A 70 -3.03 -0.49 4.06
C PHE A 70 -2.24 -0.57 2.75
N GLY A 71 -1.98 0.58 2.11
CA GLY A 71 -1.15 0.67 0.91
C GLY A 71 0.27 0.19 1.12
N HIS A 72 0.87 0.42 2.29
CA HIS A 72 2.20 -0.11 2.62
C HIS A 72 2.21 -1.62 2.80
N ILE A 73 1.16 -2.21 3.41
CA ILE A 73 1.01 -3.67 3.51
C ILE A 73 0.89 -4.28 2.11
N LEU A 74 0.05 -3.70 1.26
CA LEU A 74 -0.16 -4.15 -0.13
C LEU A 74 1.14 -4.00 -0.94
N GLY A 75 1.81 -2.85 -0.83
CA GLY A 75 3.06 -2.57 -1.52
C GLY A 75 4.22 -3.48 -1.08
N ALA A 76 4.34 -3.79 0.22
CA ALA A 76 5.32 -4.77 0.70
C ALA A 76 5.08 -6.16 0.09
N GLY A 77 3.81 -6.60 0.04
CA GLY A 77 3.44 -7.86 -0.61
C GLY A 77 3.74 -7.85 -2.11
N LEU A 78 3.47 -6.74 -2.80
CA LEU A 78 3.69 -6.61 -4.24
C LEU A 78 5.18 -6.55 -4.57
N VAL A 79 6.00 -5.86 -3.79
CA VAL A 79 7.46 -5.83 -3.95
C VAL A 79 8.07 -7.20 -3.73
N LEU A 80 7.69 -7.92 -2.65
CA LEU A 80 8.19 -9.28 -2.42
C LEU A 80 7.72 -10.28 -3.48
N GLY A 81 6.48 -10.15 -3.95
CA GLY A 81 5.94 -11.02 -5.00
C GLY A 81 6.61 -10.78 -6.35
N LEU A 82 6.77 -9.52 -6.74
CA LEU A 82 7.36 -9.13 -8.02
C LEU A 82 8.89 -9.37 -8.05
N SER A 83 9.54 -9.28 -6.88
CA SER A 83 10.91 -9.73 -6.64
C SER A 83 11.06 -11.25 -6.83
N ASN A 84 10.18 -12.07 -6.22
CA ASN A 84 10.22 -13.51 -6.43
C ASN A 84 9.93 -13.93 -7.87
N ALA A 85 9.15 -13.13 -8.61
CA ALA A 85 8.91 -13.33 -10.03
C ALA A 85 10.08 -12.88 -10.94
N GLY A 86 11.10 -12.22 -10.38
CA GLY A 86 12.27 -11.71 -11.12
C GLY A 86 11.98 -10.51 -12.03
N ILE A 87 10.88 -9.80 -11.79
CA ILE A 87 10.45 -8.63 -12.60
C ILE A 87 10.99 -7.31 -12.01
N LEU A 88 11.32 -7.30 -10.72
CA LEU A 88 12.02 -6.22 -10.00
C LEU A 88 13.43 -6.67 -9.61
#